data_AF-A0A1A8A7V4-F1
#
_entry.id   AF-A0A1A8A7V4-F1
#
_cell.length_a   1.000
_cell.length_b   1.000
_cell.length_c   1.000
_cell.angle_alpha   90.00
_cell.angle_beta   90.00
_cell.angle_gamma   90.00
#
_symmetry.space_group_name_H-M   'P 1'
#
loop_
_entity.id
_entity.type
_entity.pdbx_description
1 polymer ?
#
loop_
_entity_poly.entity_id
_entity_poly.type
_entity_poly.pdbx_seq_one_letter_code
_entity_poly.pdbx_strand_id
1 'polypeptide(L)'
;VQEHCLASTTPSGMSEGEVTVFQLVPVTPDLSKLGQRSLIKLYCRNGGHHLRILPDGTVNGGTRENDPYETLRLTSVSAGMVVIKGETTGRYLAMNKNGLLYGS
;
A
#
# COMPACT_ATOMS: atom_id res chain seq x y z
N VAL A 1 2.11 14.30 36.97
CA VAL A 1 3.36 14.63 36.25
C VAL A 1 4.10 13.33 36.06
N GLN A 2 4.53 13.05 34.82
CA GLN A 2 5.57 12.10 34.38
C GLN A 2 5.06 11.16 33.27
N GLU A 3 5.30 11.61 32.03
CA GLU A 3 5.11 10.87 30.79
C GLU A 3 6.18 9.78 30.66
N HIS A 4 5.75 8.57 30.32
CA HIS A 4 6.64 7.45 30.02
C HIS A 4 7.11 7.55 28.57
N CYS A 5 8.42 7.74 28.39
CA CYS A 5 9.09 7.67 27.10
C CYS A 5 8.94 6.27 26.48
N LEU A 6 8.49 6.20 25.23
CA LEU A 6 8.69 5.04 24.36
C LEU A 6 9.39 5.53 23.10
N ALA A 7 10.72 5.38 23.10
CA ALA A 7 11.57 5.67 21.95
C ALA A 7 11.25 4.69 20.81
N SER A 8 10.93 5.22 19.64
CA SER A 8 10.84 4.45 18.41
C SER A 8 12.24 4.28 17.83
N THR A 9 12.80 3.08 17.98
CA THR A 9 14.05 2.69 17.32
C THR A 9 13.80 2.55 15.81
N THR A 10 14.48 3.38 15.01
CA THR A 10 14.50 3.29 13.55
C THR A 10 15.40 2.13 13.11
N PRO A 11 14.93 1.18 12.28
CA PRO A 11 15.83 0.29 11.57
C PRO A 11 16.61 1.11 10.54
N SER A 12 17.93 1.10 10.65
CA SER A 12 18.83 1.78 9.72
C SER A 12 18.69 1.21 8.31
N GLY A 13 18.20 2.01 7.35
CA GLY A 13 18.29 1.65 5.93
C GLY A 13 17.14 2.04 5.01
N MET A 14 16.18 2.87 5.42
CA MET A 14 15.16 3.39 4.50
C MET A 14 15.23 4.92 4.44
N SER A 15 15.49 5.46 3.25
CA SER A 15 15.53 6.90 3.00
C SER A 15 14.21 7.56 3.39
N GLU A 16 14.29 8.69 4.09
CA GLU A 16 13.17 9.44 4.67
C GLU A 16 12.12 9.85 3.63
N GLY A 17 11.09 9.03 3.47
CA GLY A 17 9.76 9.46 3.08
C GLY A 17 8.85 9.43 4.30
N GLU A 18 7.83 10.28 4.35
CA GLU A 18 6.81 10.22 5.41
C GLU A 18 6.18 8.83 5.43
N VAL A 19 6.50 8.03 6.44
CA VAL A 19 5.94 6.69 6.61
C VAL A 19 4.55 6.84 7.20
N THR A 20 3.52 6.71 6.36
CA THR A 20 2.17 6.52 6.88
C THR A 20 2.11 5.14 7.55
N VAL A 21 2.11 5.12 8.87
CA VAL A 21 1.83 3.89 9.62
C VAL A 21 0.36 3.57 9.40
N PHE A 22 0.07 2.43 8.76
CA PHE A 22 -1.28 1.86 8.80
C PHE A 22 -1.62 1.65 10.27
N GLN A 23 -2.54 2.46 10.79
CA GLN A 23 -2.94 2.36 12.19
C GLN A 23 -3.48 0.95 12.43
N LEU A 24 -2.72 0.14 13.16
CA LEU A 24 -3.22 -1.06 13.83
C LEU A 24 -4.07 -0.56 15.01
N VAL A 25 -5.28 -0.08 14.75
CA VAL A 25 -6.18 0.38 15.81
C VAL A 25 -6.63 -0.84 16.61
N PRO A 26 -6.46 -0.87 17.95
CA PRO A 26 -7.04 -1.90 18.81
C PRO A 26 -8.54 -1.96 18.61
N VAL A 27 -9.08 -3.17 18.41
CA VAL A 27 -10.50 -3.43 18.18
C VAL A 27 -11.32 -2.92 19.36
N THR A 28 -11.91 -1.74 19.23
CA THR A 28 -13.05 -1.30 20.03
C THR A 28 -14.34 -1.57 19.23
N PRO A 29 -15.44 -1.96 19.87
CA PRO A 29 -16.66 -2.37 19.18
C PRO A 29 -17.47 -1.14 18.76
N ASP A 30 -17.01 -0.45 17.71
CA ASP A 30 -17.90 0.28 16.80
C ASP A 30 -17.51 -0.06 15.35
N LEU A 31 -18.03 -1.20 14.93
CA LEU A 31 -17.70 -1.91 13.69
C LEU A 31 -18.26 -1.25 12.41
N SER A 32 -18.91 -0.10 12.52
CA SER A 32 -19.55 0.57 11.37
C SER A 32 -18.60 1.44 10.54
N LYS A 33 -17.45 1.88 11.10
CA LYS A 33 -16.49 2.79 10.42
C LYS A 33 -15.09 2.21 10.18
N LEU A 34 -14.70 1.11 10.84
CA LEU A 34 -13.44 0.41 10.57
C LEU A 34 -13.45 -0.44 9.28
N GLY A 35 -14.62 -0.59 8.66
CA GLY A 35 -14.82 -1.39 7.45
C GLY A 35 -14.53 -0.65 6.14
N GLN A 36 -14.16 0.64 6.18
CA GLN A 36 -13.70 1.34 4.98
C GLN A 36 -12.24 0.98 4.72
N ARG A 37 -12.14 -0.20 4.15
CA ARG A 37 -11.06 -0.77 3.37
C ARG A 37 -10.71 0.25 2.26
N SER A 38 -10.00 1.32 2.63
CA SER A 38 -9.82 2.49 1.77
C SER A 38 -9.06 2.07 0.51
N LEU A 39 -9.61 2.48 -0.62
CA LEU A 39 -8.94 2.34 -1.90
C LEU A 39 -7.87 3.42 -1.97
N ILE A 40 -6.67 3.04 -2.40
CA ILE A 40 -5.53 3.94 -2.49
C ILE A 40 -4.98 3.97 -3.92
N LYS A 41 -4.17 4.99 -4.20
CA LYS A 41 -3.28 5.02 -5.37
C LYS A 41 -1.85 5.16 -4.87
N LEU A 42 -0.92 4.41 -5.46
CA LEU A 42 0.51 4.56 -5.18
C LEU A 42 1.14 5.47 -6.22
N TYR A 43 1.50 6.68 -5.83
CA TYR A 43 2.09 7.69 -6.72
C TYR A 43 3.62 7.61 -6.70
N CYS A 44 4.21 7.46 -7.88
CA CYS A 44 5.65 7.57 -8.11
C CYS A 44 6.03 9.04 -8.31
N ARG A 45 6.65 9.64 -7.29
CA ARG A 45 7.12 11.04 -7.33
C ARG A 45 8.18 11.30 -8.42
N ASN A 46 8.97 10.30 -8.79
CA ASN A 46 10.09 10.46 -9.72
C ASN A 46 9.62 10.70 -11.17
N GLY A 47 8.49 10.10 -11.56
CA GLY A 47 7.99 10.15 -12.94
C GLY A 47 6.56 10.69 -13.08
N GLY A 48 5.87 10.95 -11.97
CA GLY A 48 4.49 11.44 -12.01
C GLY A 48 3.49 10.39 -12.49
N HIS A 49 3.66 9.14 -12.06
CA HIS A 49 2.81 8.02 -12.47
C HIS A 49 2.12 7.38 -11.27
N HIS A 50 0.92 6.83 -11.46
CA HIS A 50 0.34 5.92 -10.48
C HIS A 50 0.68 4.47 -10.83
N LEU A 51 0.96 3.66 -9.82
CA LEU A 51 1.12 2.22 -10.01
C LEU A 51 -0.19 1.63 -10.54
N ARG A 52 -0.08 0.87 -11.63
CA ARG A 52 -1.20 0.27 -12.35
C ARG A 52 -0.99 -1.21 -12.55
N ILE A 53 -2.04 -2.01 -12.29
CA ILE A 53 -2.05 -3.46 -12.54
C ILE A 53 -3.13 -3.75 -13.58
N LEU A 54 -2.72 -4.15 -14.78
CA LEU A 54 -3.62 -4.39 -15.91
C LEU A 54 -4.26 -5.79 -15.85
N PRO A 55 -5.39 -6.02 -16.56
CA PRO A 55 -6.08 -7.31 -16.57
C PRO A 55 -5.25 -8.48 -17.09
N ASP A 56 -4.24 -8.23 -17.91
CA ASP A 56 -3.29 -9.22 -18.44
C ASP A 56 -2.18 -9.59 -17.44
N GLY A 57 -2.09 -8.90 -16.30
CA GLY A 57 -1.04 -9.08 -15.30
C GLY A 57 0.16 -8.15 -15.48
N THR A 58 0.17 -7.29 -16.49
CA THR A 58 1.22 -6.28 -16.66
C THR A 58 1.14 -5.23 -15.55
N VAL A 59 2.30 -4.90 -14.96
CA VAL A 59 2.44 -3.84 -13.94
C VAL A 59 3.27 -2.69 -14.52
N ASN A 60 2.72 -1.48 -14.51
CA ASN A 60 3.42 -0.29 -15.01
C ASN A 60 2.90 1.00 -14.36
N GLY A 61 3.37 2.16 -14.84
CA GLY A 61 2.86 3.46 -14.46
C GLY A 61 1.72 3.93 -15.39
N GLY A 62 0.61 4.38 -14.82
CA GLY A 62 -0.43 5.13 -15.52
C GLY A 62 -0.19 6.64 -15.47
N THR A 63 -0.59 7.35 -16.53
CA THR A 63 -0.58 8.83 -16.64
C THR A 63 -1.97 9.39 -16.91
N ARG A 64 -2.96 8.51 -17.13
CA ARG A 64 -4.30 8.91 -17.54
C ARG A 64 -5.10 9.27 -16.30
N GLU A 65 -5.79 10.40 -16.35
CA GLU A 65 -6.76 10.73 -15.33
C GLU A 65 -7.83 9.66 -15.25
N ASN A 66 -8.16 9.24 -14.03
CA ASN A 66 -9.22 8.27 -13.73
C ASN A 66 -9.04 6.87 -14.35
N ASP A 67 -7.80 6.40 -14.54
CA ASP A 67 -7.56 5.00 -14.93
C ASP A 67 -8.03 4.05 -13.79
N PRO A 68 -9.00 3.15 -14.04
CA PRO A 68 -9.55 2.28 -12.99
C PRO A 68 -8.50 1.31 -12.43
N TYR A 69 -7.50 0.94 -13.24
CA TYR A 69 -6.47 -0.03 -12.89
C TYR A 69 -5.39 0.53 -11.94
N GLU A 70 -5.44 1.83 -11.62
CA GLU A 70 -4.60 2.48 -10.62
C GLU A 70 -5.17 2.37 -9.19
N THR A 71 -6.40 1.87 -9.06
CA THR A 71 -7.10 1.76 -7.78
C THR A 71 -6.67 0.48 -7.08
N LEU A 72 -6.01 0.62 -5.93
CA LEU A 72 -5.41 -0.48 -5.19
C LEU A 72 -6.03 -0.62 -3.81
N ARG A 73 -5.94 -1.83 -3.27
CA ARG A 73 -6.31 -2.18 -1.91
C ARG A 73 -5.06 -2.67 -1.19
N LEU A 74 -4.70 -1.98 -0.10
CA LEU A 74 -3.68 -2.44 0.83
C LEU A 74 -4.30 -3.17 2.01
N THR A 75 -3.74 -4.33 2.35
CA THR A 75 -4.12 -5.10 3.53
C THR A 75 -2.86 -5.40 4.32
N SER A 76 -2.77 -4.89 5.55
CA SER A 76 -1.69 -5.25 6.46
C SER A 76 -1.85 -6.71 6.88
N VAL A 77 -0.76 -7.48 6.77
CA VAL A 77 -0.71 -8.88 7.22
C VAL A 77 0.14 -9.03 8.49
N SER A 78 1.08 -8.11 8.70
CA SER A 78 1.89 -7.99 9.92
C SER A 78 2.51 -6.59 9.98
N ALA A 79 3.17 -6.24 11.08
CA ALA A 79 3.93 -5.00 11.19
C ALA A 79 4.93 -4.88 10.02
N GLY A 80 4.80 -3.82 9.21
CA GLY A 80 5.65 -3.58 8.05
C GLY A 80 5.39 -4.47 6.83
N MET A 81 4.41 -5.39 6.88
CA MET A 81 4.09 -6.28 5.75
C MET A 81 2.67 -6.03 5.24
N VAL A 82 2.57 -5.79 3.94
CA VAL A 82 1.30 -5.51 3.27
C VAL A 82 1.11 -6.38 2.03
N VAL A 83 -0.15 -6.71 1.76
CA VAL A 83 -0.61 -7.25 0.49
C VAL A 83 -1.23 -6.12 -0.31
N ILE A 84 -0.82 -6.00 -1.57
CA ILE A 84 -1.30 -4.99 -2.51
C ILE A 84 -2.11 -5.70 -3.60
N LYS A 85 -3.39 -5.38 -3.69
CA LYS A 85 -4.32 -5.96 -4.67
C LYS A 85 -4.87 -4.87 -5.59
N GLY A 86 -4.89 -5.09 -6.89
CA GLY A 86 -5.64 -4.25 -7.83
C GLY A 86 -7.13 -4.43 -7.60
N GLU A 87 -7.85 -3.34 -7.28
CA GLU A 87 -9.27 -3.43 -6.93
C GLU A 87 -10.10 -3.89 -8.14
N THR A 88 -9.86 -3.29 -9.30
CA THR A 88 -10.59 -3.61 -10.53
C THR A 88 -10.19 -4.97 -11.11
N THR A 89 -8.90 -5.32 -11.07
CA THR A 89 -8.41 -6.55 -11.71
C THR A 89 -8.48 -7.78 -10.81
N GLY A 90 -8.60 -7.58 -9.49
CA GLY A 90 -8.54 -8.67 -8.52
C GLY A 90 -7.14 -9.28 -8.34
N ARG A 91 -6.13 -8.79 -9.07
CA ARG A 91 -4.77 -9.35 -9.10
C ARG A 91 -3.91 -8.83 -7.94
N TYR A 92 -2.95 -9.63 -7.51
CA TYR A 92 -2.00 -9.24 -6.46
C TYR A 92 -0.67 -8.79 -7.07
N LEU A 93 -0.10 -7.69 -6.54
CA LEU A 93 1.25 -7.28 -6.91
C LEU A 93 2.26 -8.32 -6.41
N ALA A 94 3.01 -8.88 -7.34
CA ALA A 94 4.07 -9.85 -7.07
C ALA A 94 5.34 -9.46 -7.82
N MET A 95 6.46 -10.02 -7.37
CA MET A 95 7.78 -9.87 -8.01
C MET A 95 8.37 -11.26 -8.23
N ASN A 96 8.85 -11.53 -9.43
CA ASN A 96 9.49 -12.81 -9.72
C ASN A 96 10.97 -12.81 -9.31
N LYS A 97 11.63 -13.97 -9.43
CA LYS A 97 13.06 -14.14 -9.08
C LYS A 97 14.04 -13.25 -9.85
N ASN A 98 13.61 -12.66 -10.97
CA ASN A 98 14.43 -11.73 -11.77
C ASN A 98 14.18 -10.26 -11.38
N GLY A 99 13.33 -9.99 -10.39
CA GLY A 99 12.97 -8.63 -9.98
C GLY A 99 11.88 -7.96 -10.81
N LEU A 100 11.23 -8.69 -11.73
CA LEU A 100 10.16 -8.13 -12.55
C LEU A 100 8.82 -8.21 -11.81
N LEU A 101 8.12 -7.07 -11.77
CA LEU A 101 6.78 -6.96 -11.20
C LEU A 101 5.72 -7.54 -12.14
N TYR A 102 4.72 -8.20 -11.56
CA TYR A 102 3.57 -8.73 -12.28
C TYR A 102 2.33 -8.82 -11.37
N GLY A 103 1.15 -8.96 -11.98
CA GLY A 103 -0.11 -9.21 -11.30
C GLY A 103 -0.44 -10.70 -11.30
N SER A 104 -0.47 -11.32 -10.11
CA SER A 104 -0.86 -12.73 -9.92
C SER A 104 -2.36 -12.92 -9.75
#